data_AF-A0A932LX13-F1
#
_entry.id   AF-A0A932LX13-F1
#
_cell.length_a   1.000
_cell.length_b   1.000
_cell.length_c   1.000
_cell.angle_alpha   90.00
_cell.angle_beta   90.00
_cell.angle_gamma   90.00
#
_symmetry.space_group_name_H-M   'P 1'
#
loop_
_entity.id
_entity.type
_entity.pdbx_description
1 polymer ?
#
loop_
_entity_poly.entity_id
_entity_poly.type
_entity_poly.pdbx_seq_one_letter_code
_entity_poly.pdbx_strand_id
1 'polypeptide(L)'
;MLFLSKRCAGCHLARGQSSVGPALEELRRPQGAFELAGRLWNHVPAMFAALTREGTEWPRISPAEMGDLMAYLDATPGRDPPPDPLKGQVVLVRKECLKCHSLRGEGGRIGPDLAARRAEYASAAAWAAAMWTHTPRMAAVAAERGVLYPRFAGDEMGNLLGFLRSASGASPQ
;
A
#
# COMPACT_ATOMS: atom_id res chain seq x y z
N MET A 1 -6.60 15.77 14.91
CA MET A 1 -5.27 15.66 14.27
C MET A 1 -4.97 14.18 14.02
N LEU A 2 -4.80 13.77 12.76
CA LEU A 2 -4.80 12.35 12.35
C LEU A 2 -3.81 11.47 13.15
N PHE A 3 -2.57 11.94 13.31
CA PHE A 3 -1.50 11.19 13.96
C PHE A 3 -1.75 10.89 15.44
N LEU A 4 -2.60 11.69 16.11
CA LEU A 4 -3.05 11.43 17.48
C LEU A 4 -4.23 10.45 17.49
N SER A 5 -5.26 10.67 16.65
CA SER A 5 -6.44 9.80 16.62
C SER A 5 -6.17 8.38 16.09
N LYS A 6 -5.16 8.22 15.24
CA LYS A 6 -4.67 6.92 14.75
C LYS A 6 -3.45 6.38 15.52
N ARG A 7 -3.06 7.04 16.61
CA ARG A 7 -1.91 6.69 17.48
C ARG A 7 -0.54 6.60 16.80
N CYS A 8 -0.38 7.08 15.56
CA CYS A 8 0.92 7.12 14.86
C CYS A 8 2.00 7.82 15.71
N ALA A 9 1.62 8.90 16.39
CA ALA A 9 2.49 9.66 17.29
C ALA A 9 2.84 8.95 18.62
N GLY A 10 2.40 7.71 18.85
CA GLY A 10 2.91 6.87 19.95
C GLY A 10 4.23 6.18 19.60
N CYS A 11 4.42 5.82 18.32
CA CYS A 11 5.64 5.17 17.81
C CYS A 11 6.55 6.11 17.01
N HIS A 12 5.99 7.17 16.41
CA HIS A 12 6.74 8.19 15.68
C HIS A 12 6.73 9.50 16.48
N LEU A 13 7.61 9.59 17.49
CA LEU A 13 7.71 10.77 18.34
C LEU A 13 8.42 11.92 17.63
N ALA A 14 8.31 13.13 18.18
CA ALA A 14 8.99 14.31 17.64
C ALA A 14 10.53 14.15 17.68
N ARG A 15 11.22 14.80 16.74
CA ARG A 15 12.69 14.75 16.62
C ARG A 15 13.41 14.95 17.96
N GLY A 16 14.37 14.07 18.24
CA GLY A 16 15.16 14.08 19.48
C GLY A 16 14.58 13.22 20.60
N GLN A 17 13.38 12.66 20.44
CA GLN A 17 12.82 11.65 21.34
C GLN A 17 13.18 10.24 20.83
N SER A 18 13.49 9.32 21.75
CA SER A 18 13.69 7.91 21.39
C SER A 18 12.33 7.25 21.16
N SER A 19 12.11 6.67 19.98
CA SER A 19 10.86 5.99 19.63
C SER A 19 11.08 4.83 18.66
N VAL A 20 10.04 4.00 18.47
CA VAL A 20 10.10 2.78 17.64
C VAL A 20 10.28 3.10 16.15
N GLY A 21 9.66 4.18 15.68
CA GLY A 21 9.82 4.71 14.32
C GLY A 21 10.58 6.04 14.30
N PRO A 22 11.06 6.48 13.12
CA PRO A 22 11.64 7.81 12.93
C PRO A 22 10.57 8.90 13.11
N ALA A 23 11.01 10.12 13.40
CA ALA A 23 10.10 11.24 13.58
C ALA A 23 9.29 11.54 12.30
N LEU A 24 8.02 11.95 12.45
CA LEU A 24 7.15 12.24 11.30
C LEU A 24 7.72 13.40 10.45
N GLU A 25 8.42 14.34 11.08
CA GLU A 25 9.12 15.44 10.43
C GLU A 25 10.34 15.01 9.59
N GLU A 26 10.87 13.81 9.81
CA GLU A 26 11.96 13.21 9.01
C GLU A 26 11.43 12.40 7.83
N LEU A 27 10.16 11.98 7.90
CA LEU A 27 9.43 11.32 6.80
C LEU A 27 8.82 12.31 5.81
N ARG A 28 8.63 13.57 6.22
CA ARG A 28 8.10 14.66 5.40
C ARG A 28 9.16 15.17 4.41
N ARG A 29 8.97 14.85 3.12
CA ARG A 29 9.86 15.27 2.03
C ARG A 29 9.14 15.25 0.68
N PRO A 30 9.57 16.04 -0.32
CA PRO A 30 9.00 15.99 -1.67
C PRO A 30 9.07 14.58 -2.25
N GLN A 31 7.92 13.97 -2.53
CA GLN A 31 7.83 12.59 -3.01
C GLN A 31 6.56 12.29 -3.81
N GLY A 32 6.55 11.17 -4.53
CA GLY A 32 5.37 10.68 -5.23
C GLY A 32 4.30 10.12 -4.27
N ALA A 33 3.03 10.21 -4.64
CA ALA A 33 1.92 9.64 -3.87
C ALA A 33 1.84 8.11 -4.03
N PHE A 34 2.09 7.57 -5.23
CA PHE A 34 2.24 6.13 -5.43
C PHE A 34 3.55 5.62 -4.85
N GLU A 35 4.62 6.40 -4.92
CA GLU A 35 5.89 6.08 -4.24
C GLU A 35 5.70 5.97 -2.71
N LEU A 36 4.98 6.91 -2.09
CA LEU A 36 4.62 6.82 -0.67
C LEU A 36 3.68 5.64 -0.39
N ALA A 37 2.70 5.35 -1.24
CA ALA A 37 1.84 4.16 -1.09
C ALA A 37 2.65 2.86 -1.08
N GLY A 38 3.68 2.75 -1.94
CA GLY A 38 4.64 1.63 -1.93
C GLY A 38 5.47 1.57 -0.65
N ARG A 39 5.91 2.71 -0.13
CA ARG A 39 6.66 2.76 1.14
C ARG A 39 5.80 2.49 2.38
N LEU A 40 4.51 2.85 2.37
CA LEU A 40 3.53 2.45 3.39
C LEU A 40 3.30 0.93 3.35
N TRP A 41 3.03 0.37 2.17
CA TRP A 41 2.90 -1.09 1.97
C TRP A 41 4.11 -1.86 2.53
N ASN A 42 5.33 -1.39 2.24
CA ASN A 42 6.56 -2.00 2.74
C ASN A 42 6.72 -1.92 4.27
N HIS A 43 6.10 -0.92 4.91
CA HIS A 43 6.23 -0.65 6.34
C HIS A 43 5.28 -1.51 7.19
N VAL A 44 4.12 -1.89 6.65
CA VAL A 44 3.06 -2.59 7.40
C VAL A 44 3.55 -3.80 8.19
N PRO A 45 4.36 -4.76 7.67
CA PRO A 45 4.76 -5.92 8.47
C PRO A 45 5.51 -5.56 9.76
N ALA A 46 6.37 -4.53 9.70
CA ALA A 46 7.09 -4.04 10.88
C ALA A 46 6.17 -3.30 11.86
N MET A 47 5.27 -2.46 11.34
CA MET A 47 4.29 -1.74 12.16
C MET A 47 3.27 -2.69 12.81
N PHE A 48 2.83 -3.73 12.10
CA PHE A 48 1.91 -4.75 12.61
C PHE A 48 2.55 -5.53 13.77
N ALA A 49 3.82 -5.91 13.62
CA ALA A 49 4.59 -6.54 14.70
C ALA A 49 4.86 -5.60 15.89
N ALA A 50 4.93 -4.28 15.68
CA ALA A 50 4.98 -3.30 16.78
C ALA A 50 3.64 -3.21 17.52
N LEU A 51 2.55 -2.91 16.81
CA LEU A 51 1.21 -2.77 17.40
C LEU A 51 0.73 -4.05 18.11
N THR A 52 1.04 -5.23 17.57
CA THR A 52 0.73 -6.52 18.21
C THR A 52 1.45 -6.69 19.54
N ARG A 53 2.73 -6.28 19.64
CA ARG A 53 3.50 -6.32 20.90
C ARG A 53 2.99 -5.30 21.93
N GLU A 54 2.46 -4.17 21.47
CA GLU A 54 1.86 -3.12 22.30
C GLU A 54 0.38 -3.37 22.63
N GLY A 55 -0.19 -4.51 22.21
CA GLY A 55 -1.61 -4.85 22.43
C GLY A 55 -2.59 -3.85 21.80
N THR A 56 -2.16 -3.11 20.77
CA THR A 56 -2.95 -2.04 20.14
C THR A 56 -3.55 -2.51 18.82
N GLU A 57 -4.82 -2.17 18.58
CA GLU A 57 -5.54 -2.53 17.35
C GLU A 57 -4.95 -1.84 16.10
N TRP A 58 -5.06 -2.51 14.95
CA TRP A 58 -4.66 -1.95 13.66
C TRP A 58 -5.54 -0.73 13.29
N PRO A 59 -4.97 0.48 13.11
CA PRO A 59 -5.78 1.68 12.93
C PRO A 59 -6.48 1.68 11.57
N ARG A 60 -7.79 1.90 11.55
CA ARG A 60 -8.54 2.11 10.29
C ARG A 60 -8.26 3.51 9.75
N ILE A 61 -7.92 3.62 8.46
CA ILE A 61 -7.67 4.89 7.77
C ILE A 61 -8.55 4.95 6.53
N SER A 62 -9.40 5.97 6.42
CA SER A 62 -10.25 6.22 5.25
C SER A 62 -9.44 6.83 4.08
N PRO A 63 -9.96 6.83 2.83
CA PRO A 63 -9.30 7.49 1.70
C PRO A 63 -9.02 8.99 1.91
N ALA A 64 -9.91 9.71 2.62
CA ALA A 64 -9.71 11.12 2.95
C ALA A 64 -8.56 11.30 3.95
N GLU A 65 -8.58 10.54 5.05
CA GLU A 65 -7.51 10.54 6.05
C GLU A 65 -6.15 10.09 5.47
N MET A 66 -6.14 9.19 4.50
CA MET A 66 -4.94 8.81 3.76
C MET A 66 -4.46 9.94 2.85
N GLY A 67 -5.37 10.73 2.28
CA GLY A 67 -5.05 11.99 1.58
C GLY A 67 -4.38 13.01 2.50
N ASP A 68 -4.93 13.22 3.70
CA ASP A 68 -4.34 14.11 4.71
C ASP A 68 -2.93 13.65 5.14
N LEU A 69 -2.74 12.32 5.31
CA LEU A 69 -1.44 11.72 5.60
C LEU A 69 -0.43 11.97 4.47
N MET A 70 -0.83 11.76 3.22
CA MET A 70 0.01 12.02 2.04
C MET A 70 0.39 13.51 1.95
N ALA A 71 -0.58 14.42 2.14
CA ALA A 71 -0.35 15.85 2.11
C ALA A 71 0.59 16.32 3.22
N TYR A 72 0.41 15.85 4.46
CA TYR A 72 1.32 16.16 5.58
C TYR A 72 2.76 15.70 5.27
N LEU A 73 2.92 14.50 4.69
CA LEU A 73 4.22 13.94 4.32
C LEU A 73 4.83 14.54 3.04
N ASP A 74 4.21 15.57 2.43
CA ASP A 74 4.63 16.18 1.15
C ASP A 74 4.70 15.17 -0.03
N ALA A 75 3.76 14.22 -0.05
CA ALA A 75 3.55 13.30 -1.16
C ALA A 75 2.44 13.82 -2.09
N THR A 76 2.74 13.99 -3.38
CA THR A 76 1.78 14.52 -4.36
C THR A 76 1.79 13.71 -5.66
N PRO A 77 0.62 13.47 -6.30
CA PRO A 77 0.54 12.68 -7.53
C PRO A 77 1.36 13.25 -8.70
N GLY A 78 1.54 14.58 -8.75
CA GLY A 78 2.33 15.25 -9.80
C GLY A 78 3.85 15.00 -9.73
N ARG A 79 4.34 14.32 -8.68
CA ARG A 79 5.73 13.88 -8.55
C ARG A 79 5.94 12.40 -8.87
N ASP A 80 4.86 11.62 -9.04
CA ASP A 80 4.98 10.25 -9.53
C ASP A 80 5.27 10.26 -11.05
N PRO A 81 6.19 9.43 -11.57
CA PRO A 81 6.33 9.20 -13.00
C PRO A 81 5.00 8.71 -13.62
N PRO A 82 4.71 9.03 -14.89
CA PRO A 82 3.59 8.45 -15.61
C PRO A 82 3.66 6.91 -15.57
N PRO A 83 2.59 6.21 -15.14
CA PRO A 83 2.60 4.75 -15.05
C PRO A 83 2.85 4.06 -16.40
N ASP A 84 3.73 3.08 -16.38
CA ASP A 84 4.02 2.16 -17.48
C ASP A 84 3.29 0.82 -17.25
N PRO A 85 2.22 0.51 -18.02
CA PRO A 85 1.47 -0.73 -17.84
C PRO A 85 2.27 -2.01 -18.13
N LEU A 86 3.28 -1.96 -19.00
CA LEU A 86 4.12 -3.13 -19.30
C LEU A 86 5.02 -3.46 -18.10
N LYS A 87 5.65 -2.44 -17.50
CA LYS A 87 6.33 -2.60 -16.20
C LYS A 87 5.36 -3.06 -15.11
N GLY A 88 4.12 -2.56 -15.11
CA GLY A 88 3.09 -2.96 -14.15
C GLY A 88 2.72 -4.44 -14.24
N GLN A 89 2.62 -4.99 -15.45
CA GLN A 89 2.44 -6.42 -15.69
C GLN A 89 3.65 -7.23 -15.20
N VAL A 90 4.87 -6.76 -15.47
CA VAL A 90 6.10 -7.38 -14.97
C VAL A 90 6.15 -7.38 -13.43
N VAL A 91 5.72 -6.29 -12.79
CA VAL A 91 5.60 -6.21 -11.32
C VAL A 91 4.60 -7.24 -10.79
N LEU A 92 3.41 -7.35 -11.39
CA LEU A 92 2.39 -8.33 -10.99
C LEU A 92 2.91 -9.77 -10.99
N VAL A 93 3.65 -10.14 -12.04
CA VAL A 93 4.22 -11.49 -12.20
C VAL A 93 5.41 -11.71 -11.27
N ARG A 94 6.38 -10.79 -11.25
CA ARG A 94 7.62 -10.93 -10.43
C ARG A 94 7.37 -10.85 -8.94
N LYS A 95 6.33 -10.13 -8.49
CA LYS A 95 5.90 -10.08 -7.08
C LYS A 95 4.86 -11.16 -6.76
N GLU A 96 4.71 -12.14 -7.65
CA GLU A 96 3.93 -13.38 -7.47
C GLU A 96 2.46 -13.17 -7.10
N CYS A 97 1.87 -12.03 -7.44
CA CYS A 97 0.51 -11.66 -7.02
C CYS A 97 -0.53 -12.72 -7.47
N LEU A 98 -0.28 -13.33 -8.63
CA LEU A 98 -1.12 -14.37 -9.23
C LEU A 98 -1.06 -15.73 -8.52
N LYS A 99 -0.18 -15.95 -7.53
CA LYS A 99 -0.23 -17.16 -6.67
C LYS A 99 -1.49 -17.18 -5.79
N CYS A 100 -1.98 -16.01 -5.38
CA CYS A 100 -3.15 -15.88 -4.52
C CYS A 100 -4.35 -15.28 -5.24
N HIS A 101 -4.15 -14.26 -6.06
CA HIS A 101 -5.20 -13.57 -6.82
C HIS A 101 -5.34 -14.12 -8.24
N SER A 102 -6.51 -13.90 -8.84
CA SER A 102 -6.69 -14.06 -10.28
C SER A 102 -6.59 -12.72 -11.02
N LEU A 103 -6.38 -12.80 -12.33
CA LEU A 103 -6.54 -11.71 -13.28
C LEU A 103 -7.43 -12.22 -14.42
N ARG A 104 -8.66 -11.71 -14.54
CA ARG A 104 -9.67 -12.17 -15.53
C ARG A 104 -9.96 -13.67 -15.44
N GLY A 105 -10.00 -14.22 -14.23
CA GLY A 105 -10.29 -15.62 -13.92
C GLY A 105 -9.08 -16.56 -13.92
N GLU A 106 -7.92 -16.12 -14.43
CA GLU A 106 -6.68 -16.90 -14.46
C GLU A 106 -5.78 -16.61 -13.25
N GLY A 107 -5.17 -17.65 -12.67
CA GLY A 107 -4.32 -17.56 -11.48
C GLY A 107 -4.96 -18.13 -10.21
N GLY A 108 -4.53 -17.60 -9.06
CA GLY A 108 -4.98 -18.03 -7.73
C GLY A 108 -6.43 -17.66 -7.42
N ARG A 109 -7.03 -18.35 -6.44
CA ARG A 109 -8.44 -18.16 -6.02
C ARG A 109 -8.61 -17.86 -4.53
N ILE A 110 -7.54 -17.41 -3.86
CA ILE A 110 -7.51 -17.07 -2.42
C ILE A 110 -7.81 -15.58 -2.21
N GLY A 111 -7.22 -14.74 -3.06
CA GLY A 111 -7.53 -13.33 -3.21
C GLY A 111 -8.58 -13.13 -4.31
N PRO A 112 -9.31 -12.00 -4.29
CA PRO A 112 -10.26 -11.68 -5.35
C PRO A 112 -9.54 -11.33 -6.66
N ASP A 113 -10.28 -11.37 -7.77
CA ASP A 113 -9.77 -10.96 -9.07
C ASP A 113 -9.31 -9.49 -9.06
N LEU A 114 -8.13 -9.25 -9.63
CA LEU A 114 -7.49 -7.94 -9.72
C LEU A 114 -7.94 -7.15 -10.97
N ALA A 115 -8.51 -7.78 -11.98
CA ALA A 115 -9.18 -7.12 -13.10
C ALA A 115 -10.66 -6.78 -12.81
N ALA A 116 -11.18 -7.15 -11.63
CA ALA A 116 -12.46 -6.64 -11.16
C ALA A 116 -12.39 -5.11 -11.01
N ARG A 117 -13.36 -4.39 -11.59
CA ARG A 117 -13.42 -2.93 -11.54
C ARG A 117 -13.59 -2.46 -10.09
N ARG A 118 -12.63 -1.67 -9.62
CA ARG A 118 -12.52 -1.18 -8.24
C ARG A 118 -12.41 0.35 -8.21
N ALA A 119 -13.15 1.00 -7.32
CA ALA A 119 -13.08 2.46 -7.13
C ALA A 119 -11.75 2.87 -6.50
N GLU A 120 -11.16 1.97 -5.73
CA GLU A 120 -9.88 2.09 -5.04
C GLU A 120 -8.71 2.33 -6.01
N TYR A 121 -8.82 1.87 -7.26
CA TYR A 121 -7.80 2.11 -8.29
C TYR A 121 -7.75 3.57 -8.79
N ALA A 122 -8.75 4.40 -8.47
CA ALA A 122 -8.87 5.76 -9.01
C ALA A 122 -7.76 6.72 -8.52
N SER A 123 -7.25 6.56 -7.29
CA SER A 123 -6.25 7.47 -6.72
C SER A 123 -5.27 6.77 -5.78
N ALA A 124 -4.08 7.38 -5.58
CA ALA A 124 -3.07 6.88 -4.64
C ALA A 124 -3.62 6.75 -3.21
N ALA A 125 -4.40 7.73 -2.75
CA ALA A 125 -4.96 7.73 -1.40
C ALA A 125 -6.04 6.65 -1.21
N ALA A 126 -6.91 6.43 -2.20
CA ALA A 126 -7.92 5.37 -2.13
C ALA A 126 -7.27 3.98 -2.19
N TRP A 127 -6.27 3.80 -3.07
CA TRP A 127 -5.48 2.57 -3.16
C TRP A 127 -4.73 2.29 -1.86
N ALA A 128 -4.01 3.28 -1.31
CA ALA A 128 -3.26 3.14 -0.07
C ALA A 128 -4.16 2.84 1.13
N ALA A 129 -5.33 3.47 1.26
CA ALA A 129 -6.29 3.18 2.33
C ALA A 129 -6.89 1.75 2.23
N ALA A 130 -7.21 1.31 1.00
CA ALA A 130 -7.68 -0.04 0.74
C ALA A 130 -6.60 -1.08 1.06
N MET A 131 -5.37 -0.85 0.58
CA MET A 131 -4.24 -1.71 0.89
C MET A 131 -3.91 -1.73 2.38
N TRP A 132 -3.90 -0.58 3.07
CA TRP A 132 -3.70 -0.51 4.52
C TRP A 132 -4.67 -1.40 5.30
N THR A 133 -5.92 -1.50 4.85
CA THR A 133 -6.93 -2.38 5.44
C THR A 133 -6.74 -3.84 5.03
N HIS A 134 -6.30 -4.11 3.80
CA HIS A 134 -6.09 -5.45 3.26
C HIS A 134 -4.80 -6.13 3.77
N THR A 135 -3.78 -5.34 4.09
CA THR A 135 -2.41 -5.82 4.25
C THR A 135 -2.22 -6.86 5.36
N PRO A 136 -2.80 -6.73 6.57
CA PRO A 136 -2.66 -7.76 7.61
C PRO A 136 -3.12 -9.15 7.14
N ARG A 137 -4.19 -9.22 6.34
CA ARG A 137 -4.64 -10.47 5.70
C ARG A 137 -3.64 -10.97 4.64
N MET A 138 -3.11 -10.09 3.80
CA MET A 138 -2.11 -10.50 2.80
C MET A 138 -0.80 -10.97 3.45
N ALA A 139 -0.37 -10.35 4.55
CA ALA A 139 0.81 -10.78 5.31
C ALA A 139 0.60 -12.15 5.98
N ALA A 140 -0.57 -12.39 6.59
CA ALA A 140 -0.92 -13.70 7.16
C ALA A 140 -0.93 -14.81 6.09
N VAL A 141 -1.66 -14.59 4.98
CA VAL A 141 -1.71 -15.56 3.87
C VAL A 141 -0.33 -15.77 3.23
N ALA A 142 0.51 -14.74 3.15
CA ALA A 142 1.88 -14.88 2.63
C ALA A 142 2.72 -15.83 3.51
N ALA A 143 2.66 -15.65 4.84
CA ALA A 143 3.32 -16.53 5.80
C ALA A 143 2.79 -17.97 5.73
N GLU A 144 1.46 -18.17 5.72
CA GLU A 144 0.81 -19.49 5.59
C GLU A 144 1.19 -20.24 4.32
N ARG A 145 1.43 -19.51 3.22
CA ARG A 145 1.74 -20.08 1.90
C ARG A 145 3.24 -20.14 1.59
N GLY A 146 4.10 -19.73 2.52
CA GLY A 146 5.54 -19.70 2.31
C GLY A 146 5.99 -18.78 1.17
N VAL A 147 5.20 -17.75 0.84
CA VAL A 147 5.54 -16.75 -0.19
C VAL A 147 6.06 -15.48 0.48
N LEU A 148 7.04 -14.84 -0.14
CA LEU A 148 7.59 -13.59 0.40
C LEU A 148 6.56 -12.48 0.28
N TYR A 149 6.34 -11.76 1.38
CA TYR A 149 5.55 -10.53 1.35
C TYR A 149 6.20 -9.54 0.37
N PRO A 150 5.49 -9.09 -0.69
CA PRO A 150 6.10 -8.35 -1.77
C PRO A 150 6.54 -6.96 -1.29
N ARG A 151 7.68 -6.47 -1.77
CA ARG A 151 8.17 -5.11 -1.49
C ARG A 151 8.26 -4.30 -2.77
N PHE A 152 7.84 -3.04 -2.73
CA PHE A 152 7.87 -2.11 -3.87
C PHE A 152 9.05 -1.14 -3.76
N ALA A 153 9.67 -0.80 -4.88
CA ALA A 153 10.71 0.23 -5.01
C ALA A 153 10.38 1.19 -6.16
N GLY A 154 10.77 2.46 -6.03
CA GLY A 154 10.62 3.46 -7.08
C GLY A 154 9.20 3.55 -7.66
N ASP A 155 9.11 3.39 -8.99
CA ASP A 155 7.87 3.50 -9.79
C ASP A 155 7.00 2.23 -9.77
N GLU A 156 7.45 1.12 -9.18
CA GLU A 156 6.77 -0.18 -9.27
C GLU A 156 5.30 -0.15 -8.79
N MET A 157 4.99 0.60 -7.74
CA MET A 157 3.62 0.72 -7.21
C MET A 157 2.72 1.51 -8.19
N GLY A 158 3.22 2.60 -8.76
CA GLY A 158 2.51 3.40 -9.75
C GLY A 158 2.26 2.61 -11.04
N ASN A 159 3.29 1.89 -11.51
CA ASN A 159 3.21 1.01 -12.67
C ASN A 159 2.19 -0.12 -12.47
N LEU A 160 2.23 -0.82 -11.32
CA LEU A 160 1.25 -1.85 -11.00
C LEU A 160 -0.18 -1.30 -11.04
N LEU A 161 -0.44 -0.15 -10.42
CA LEU A 161 -1.79 0.43 -10.44
C LEU A 161 -2.20 0.95 -11.82
N GLY A 162 -1.24 1.44 -12.62
CA GLY A 162 -1.43 1.75 -14.04
C GLY A 162 -1.92 0.53 -14.82
N PHE A 163 -1.21 -0.60 -14.69
CA PHE A 163 -1.61 -1.86 -15.29
C PHE A 163 -2.98 -2.33 -14.80
N LEU A 164 -3.22 -2.39 -13.49
CA LEU A 164 -4.49 -2.87 -12.94
C LEU A 164 -5.69 -2.01 -13.40
N ARG A 165 -5.53 -0.68 -13.52
CA ARG A 165 -6.54 0.19 -14.14
C ARG A 165 -6.82 -0.18 -15.60
N SER A 166 -5.78 -0.37 -16.43
CA SER A 166 -5.96 -0.77 -17.83
C SER A 166 -6.50 -2.19 -18.01
N ALA A 167 -6.20 -3.10 -17.08
CA ALA A 167 -6.70 -4.47 -17.07
C ALA A 167 -8.18 -4.54 -16.64
N SER A 168 -8.61 -3.60 -15.79
CA SER A 168 -9.94 -3.54 -15.19
C SER A 168 -11.04 -3.15 -16.18
N GLY A 169 -12.14 -3.90 -16.15
CA GLY A 169 -13.33 -3.58 -16.96
C GLY A 169 -13.30 -4.13 -18.39
N ALA A 170 -12.29 -4.90 -18.78
CA ALA A 170 -12.43 -5.84 -19.88
C ALA A 170 -13.20 -7.07 -19.38
N SER A 171 -14.50 -7.12 -19.65
CA SER A 171 -15.28 -8.35 -19.52
C SER A 171 -14.71 -9.42 -20.46
N PRO A 172 -14.76 -10.71 -20.11
CA PRO A 172 -14.80 -11.76 -21.12
C PRO A 172 -16.01 -11.52 -22.02
N GLN A 173 -15.85 -11.78 -23.33
CA GLN A 173 -16.98 -11.95 -24.26
C GLN A 173 -17.55 -13.36 -24.09
#